data_AF-A0A965YUX6-F1
#
_entry.id   AF-A0A965YUX6-F1
#
_cell.length_a   1.000
_cell.length_b   1.000
_cell.length_c   1.000
_cell.angle_alpha   90.00
_cell.angle_beta   90.00
_cell.angle_gamma   90.00
#
_symmetry.space_group_name_H-M   'P 1'
#
loop_
_entity.id
_entity.type
_entity.pdbx_description
1 polymer ?
#
loop_
_entity_poly.entity_id
_entity_poly.type
_entity_poly.pdbx_seq_one_letter_code
_entity_poly.pdbx_strand_id
1 'polypeptide(L)'
;MTGKDFTTTAKQTINPALSFISKQEPTPETPAPANDIPMKRNPLFVETKSKRLQVLMQPSLHARLKKIAYEKGLSFNELLHSTLEAYADEEEKG
;
A
#
# COMPACT_ATOMS: atom_id res chain seq x y z
N MET A 1 -20.35 -47.94 16.95
CA MET A 1 -21.67 -47.28 17.05
C MET A 1 -21.43 -45.87 17.58
N THR A 2 -21.11 -44.96 16.66
CA THR A 2 -21.97 -43.88 16.15
C THR A 2 -21.95 -42.65 17.05
N GLY A 3 -21.20 -41.63 16.59
CA GLY A 3 -21.07 -40.33 17.21
C GLY A 3 -22.41 -39.58 17.22
N LYS A 4 -22.62 -38.82 18.30
CA LYS A 4 -23.87 -38.12 18.62
C LYS A 4 -24.12 -36.98 17.65
N ASP A 5 -25.32 -36.99 17.10
CA ASP A 5 -25.92 -35.95 16.27
C ASP A 5 -26.00 -34.61 17.02
N PHE A 6 -25.56 -33.55 16.34
CA PHE A 6 -25.63 -32.17 16.83
C PHE A 6 -26.96 -31.56 16.36
N THR A 7 -28.00 -31.64 17.18
CA THR A 7 -29.29 -31.00 16.89
C THR A 7 -29.24 -29.49 17.15
N THR A 8 -29.32 -28.74 16.05
CA THR A 8 -29.72 -27.34 15.89
C THR A 8 -30.65 -26.80 16.97
N THR A 9 -30.20 -25.76 17.67
CA THR A 9 -31.07 -24.76 18.32
C THR A 9 -30.70 -23.39 17.77
N ALA A 10 -31.54 -22.89 16.86
CA ALA A 10 -31.39 -21.58 16.23
C ALA A 10 -31.68 -20.46 17.24
N LYS A 11 -30.62 -19.91 17.86
CA LYS A 11 -30.69 -18.59 18.49
C LYS A 11 -30.65 -17.54 17.38
N GLN A 12 -31.77 -16.86 17.16
CA GLN A 12 -31.87 -15.61 16.40
C GLN A 12 -30.84 -14.63 16.97
N THR A 13 -29.66 -14.61 16.35
CA THR A 13 -28.58 -13.70 16.68
C THR A 13 -28.87 -12.47 15.85
N ILE A 14 -29.48 -11.47 16.49
CA ILE A 14 -29.61 -10.12 15.93
C ILE A 14 -28.19 -9.70 15.58
N ASN A 15 -27.89 -9.59 14.28
CA ASN A 15 -26.55 -9.29 13.82
C ASN A 15 -26.15 -7.92 14.42
N PRO A 16 -25.11 -7.86 15.26
CA PRO A 16 -24.76 -6.65 16.01
C PRO A 16 -24.44 -5.46 15.09
N ALA A 17 -24.12 -5.73 13.82
CA ALA A 17 -23.90 -4.72 12.79
C ALA A 17 -25.14 -3.86 12.47
N LEU A 18 -26.36 -4.37 12.71
CA LEU A 18 -27.60 -3.65 12.38
C LEU A 18 -27.83 -2.41 13.26
N SER A 19 -27.17 -2.32 14.42
CA SER A 19 -27.25 -1.17 15.33
C SER A 19 -26.37 0.01 14.91
N PHE A 20 -25.44 -0.21 13.96
CA PHE A 20 -24.46 0.79 13.52
C PHE A 20 -24.80 1.42 12.16
N ILE A 21 -25.81 0.92 11.46
CA ILE A 21 -26.22 1.46 10.16
C ILE A 21 -27.07 2.71 10.41
N SER A 22 -26.41 3.87 10.45
CA SER A 22 -27.08 5.17 10.36
C SER A 22 -27.70 5.30 8.97
N LYS A 23 -29.03 5.39 8.89
CA LYS A 23 -29.73 5.69 7.63
C LYS A 23 -29.46 7.15 7.27
N GLN A 24 -28.47 7.36 6.41
CA GLN A 24 -28.27 8.63 5.75
C GLN A 24 -29.33 8.77 4.66
N GLU A 25 -30.25 9.73 4.83
CA GLU A 25 -31.20 10.11 3.78
C GLU A 25 -30.44 10.75 2.61
N PRO A 26 -30.70 10.34 1.36
CA PRO A 26 -29.99 10.87 0.20
C PRO A 26 -30.49 12.27 -0.13
N THR A 27 -29.65 13.28 0.09
CA THR A 27 -29.83 14.61 -0.49
C THR A 27 -29.56 14.50 -2.00
N PRO A 28 -30.47 14.94 -2.89
CA PRO A 28 -30.23 14.91 -4.32
C PRO A 28 -29.18 15.96 -4.70
N GLU A 29 -27.94 15.52 -4.94
CA GLU A 29 -26.90 16.35 -5.53
C GLU A 29 -27.22 16.60 -7.01
N THR A 30 -27.47 17.85 -7.36
CA THR A 30 -27.60 18.32 -8.74
C THR A 30 -26.23 18.20 -9.44
N PRO A 31 -26.12 17.59 -10.63
CA PRO A 31 -24.83 17.52 -11.33
C PRO A 31 -24.46 18.91 -11.87
N ALA A 32 -23.42 19.52 -11.31
CA ALA A 32 -22.79 20.69 -11.90
C ALA A 32 -22.02 20.30 -13.19
N PRO A 33 -22.00 21.16 -14.22
CA PRO A 33 -21.52 20.79 -15.55
C PRO A 33 -20.02 20.54 -15.58
N ALA A 34 -19.63 19.59 -16.44
CA ALA A 34 -18.26 19.24 -16.77
C ALA A 34 -17.51 20.49 -17.27
N ASN A 35 -16.71 21.09 -16.38
CA ASN A 35 -15.73 22.08 -16.80
C ASN A 35 -14.52 21.33 -17.37
N ASP A 36 -14.32 21.57 -18.65
CA ASP A 36 -13.12 21.29 -19.44
C ASP A 36 -11.92 21.97 -18.76
N ILE A 37 -11.25 21.26 -17.86
CA ILE A 37 -10.00 21.74 -17.27
C ILE A 37 -8.88 21.24 -18.20
N PRO A 38 -8.19 22.12 -18.95
CA PRO A 38 -6.96 21.72 -19.63
C PRO A 38 -5.94 21.42 -18.52
N MET A 39 -5.72 20.13 -18.29
CA MET A 39 -4.86 19.62 -17.23
C MET A 39 -3.43 20.05 -17.55
N LYS A 40 -3.02 21.23 -17.05
CA LYS A 40 -1.64 21.69 -17.12
C LYS A 40 -0.77 20.63 -16.45
N ARG A 41 0.06 19.93 -17.24
CA ARG A 41 1.06 19.00 -16.68
C ARG A 41 2.01 19.83 -15.83
N ASN A 42 1.95 19.64 -14.51
CA ASN A 42 2.77 20.40 -13.57
C ASN A 42 4.26 20.15 -13.88
N PRO A 43 5.06 21.17 -14.19
CA PRO A 43 6.46 21.03 -14.61
C PRO A 43 7.44 20.70 -13.47
N LEU A 44 6.93 20.42 -12.26
CA LEU A 44 7.73 20.00 -11.10
C LEU A 44 7.00 18.84 -10.42
N PHE A 45 6.87 17.70 -11.10
CA PHE A 45 6.48 16.47 -10.41
C PHE A 45 7.66 16.03 -9.54
N VAL A 46 7.79 16.66 -8.37
CA VAL A 46 8.67 16.18 -7.32
C VAL A 46 7.96 14.97 -6.74
N GLU A 47 8.49 13.78 -6.98
CA GLU A 47 7.96 12.54 -6.41
C GLU A 47 8.20 12.56 -4.90
N THR A 48 7.25 13.16 -4.17
CA THR A 48 7.36 13.41 -2.72
C THR A 48 6.95 12.21 -1.89
N LYS A 49 6.36 11.18 -2.51
CA LYS A 49 5.82 10.01 -1.82
C LYS A 49 6.64 8.77 -2.14
N SER A 50 7.06 8.06 -1.10
CA SER A 50 7.74 6.77 -1.25
C SER A 50 6.77 5.66 -1.66
N LYS A 51 7.23 4.74 -2.51
CA LYS A 51 6.53 3.50 -2.86
C LYS A 51 7.20 2.31 -2.15
N ARG A 52 6.40 1.37 -1.62
CA ARG A 52 6.93 0.16 -0.96
C ARG A 52 7.37 -0.85 -2.02
N LEU A 53 8.62 -1.31 -1.91
CA LEU A 53 9.18 -2.38 -2.73
C LEU A 53 9.31 -3.66 -1.89
N GLN A 54 8.83 -4.78 -2.42
CA GLN A 54 9.10 -6.12 -1.88
C GLN A 54 10.10 -6.82 -2.81
N VAL A 55 11.27 -7.17 -2.28
CA VAL A 55 12.34 -7.83 -3.05
C VAL A 55 12.62 -9.21 -2.46
N LEU A 56 12.70 -10.22 -3.33
CA LEU A 56 13.24 -11.52 -2.99
C LEU A 56 14.75 -11.50 -3.25
N MET A 57 15.56 -11.78 -2.22
CA MET A 57 17.01 -11.82 -2.36
C MET A 57 17.63 -12.90 -1.49
N GLN A 58 18.85 -13.31 -1.83
CA GLN A 58 19.57 -14.32 -1.05
C GLN A 58 19.88 -13.81 0.37
N PRO A 59 19.78 -14.66 1.41
CA PRO A 59 20.08 -14.26 2.79
C PRO A 59 21.51 -13.73 2.97
N SER A 60 22.47 -14.35 2.28
CA SER A 60 23.87 -13.95 2.31
C SER A 60 24.10 -12.56 1.71
N LEU A 61 23.38 -12.22 0.64
CA LEU A 61 23.43 -10.89 0.04
C LEU A 61 22.83 -9.84 0.98
N HIS A 62 21.66 -10.12 1.55
CA HIS A 62 21.00 -9.24 2.51
C HIS A 62 21.91 -8.94 3.72
N ALA A 63 22.56 -9.97 4.28
CA ALA A 63 23.49 -9.80 5.40
C ALA A 63 24.69 -8.90 5.05
N ARG A 64 25.29 -9.10 3.86
CA ARG A 64 26.40 -8.27 3.38
C ARG A 64 25.98 -6.81 3.20
N LEU A 65 24.84 -6.56 2.56
CA LEU A 65 24.32 -5.22 2.35
C LEU A 65 23.99 -4.52 3.68
N LYS A 66 23.45 -5.24 4.65
CA LYS A 66 23.18 -4.69 5.99
C LYS A 66 24.47 -4.29 6.73
N LYS A 67 25.54 -5.07 6.58
CA LYS A 67 26.87 -4.73 7.14
C LYS A 67 27.44 -3.48 6.47
N ILE A 68 27.35 -3.38 5.14
CA ILE A 68 27.79 -2.21 4.38
C ILE A 68 27.01 -0.96 4.80
N ALA A 69 25.69 -1.06 4.96
CA ALA A 69 24.86 0.06 5.44
C ALA A 69 25.32 0.55 6.82
N TYR A 70 25.55 -0.39 7.75
CA TYR A 70 26.04 -0.09 9.10
C TYR A 70 27.41 0.62 9.08
N GLU A 71 28.36 0.09 8.30
CA GLU A 71 29.70 0.69 8.17
C GLU A 71 29.66 2.09 7.55
N LYS A 72 28.69 2.37 6.68
CA LYS A 72 28.45 3.69 6.08
C LYS A 72 27.58 4.61 6.96
N GLY A 73 27.05 4.15 8.08
CA GLY A 73 26.12 4.91 8.91
C GLY A 73 24.77 5.19 8.24
N LEU A 74 24.38 4.38 7.25
CA LEU A 74 23.13 4.51 6.51
C LEU A 74 22.11 3.48 6.97
N SER A 75 20.83 3.79 6.81
CA SER A 75 19.80 2.76 6.88
C SER A 75 19.90 1.83 5.66
N PHE A 76 19.45 0.57 5.83
CA PHE A 76 19.38 -0.37 4.71
C PHE A 76 18.53 0.17 3.56
N ASN A 77 17.47 0.92 3.88
CA ASN A 77 16.59 1.52 2.89
C ASN A 77 17.30 2.62 2.08
N GLU A 78 18.06 3.50 2.72
CA GLU A 78 18.85 4.53 2.04
C GLU A 78 19.94 3.94 1.15
N LEU A 79 20.61 2.88 1.61
CA LEU A 79 21.58 2.15 0.79
C LEU A 79 20.91 1.59 -0.46
N LEU A 80 19.75 0.95 -0.31
CA LEU A 80 19.03 0.36 -1.43
C LEU A 80 18.53 1.43 -2.41
N HIS A 81 17.94 2.51 -1.88
CA HIS A 81 17.43 3.61 -2.70
C HIS A 81 18.56 4.27 -3.51
N SER A 82 19.67 4.65 -2.87
CA SER A 82 20.82 5.27 -3.55
C SER A 82 21.47 4.36 -4.59
N THR A 83 21.51 3.05 -4.35
CA THR A 83 22.04 2.08 -5.32
C THR A 83 21.12 1.95 -6.53
N LEU A 84 19.80 1.90 -6.33
CA LEU A 84 18.83 1.82 -7.43
C LEU A 84 18.80 3.10 -8.27
N GLU A 85 18.90 4.27 -7.61
CA GLU A 85 18.98 5.56 -8.28
C GLU A 85 20.23 5.66 -9.16
N ALA A 86 21.40 5.30 -8.62
CA ALA A 86 22.65 5.29 -9.36
C ALA A 86 22.60 4.38 -10.59
N TYR A 87 21.99 3.20 -10.45
CA TYR A 87 21.80 2.28 -11.58
C TYR A 87 20.88 2.87 -12.65
N ALA A 88 19.76 3.47 -12.27
CA ALA A 88 18.85 4.12 -13.22
C ALA A 88 19.54 5.27 -13.96
N ASP A 89 20.28 6.12 -13.23
CA ASP A 89 21.05 7.23 -13.77
C ASP A 89 22.12 6.80 -14.78
N GLU A 90 22.73 5.62 -14.59
CA GLU A 90 23.72 5.06 -15.50
C GLU A 90 23.08 4.57 -16.80
N GLU A 91 21.95 3.85 -16.70
CA GLU A 91 21.23 3.31 -17.87
C GLU A 91 20.52 4.40 -18.70
N GLU A 92 20.08 5.50 -18.09
CA GLU A 92 19.47 6.62 -18.83
C GLU A 92 20.48 7.47 -19.59
N LYS A 93 21.75 7.44 -19.18
CA LYS A 93 22.85 8.20 -19.82
C LYS A 93 23.59 7.41 -20.91
N GLY A 94 23.43 6.08 -20.94
CA GLY A 94 24.02 5.18 -21.93
C GLY A 94 23.19 5.09 -23.20
#